data_AF-A0A971G1D4-F1
#
_entry.id   AF-A0A971G1D4-F1
#
_cell.length_a   1.000
_cell.length_b   1.000
_cell.length_c   1.000
_cell.angle_alpha   90.00
_cell.angle_beta   90.00
_cell.angle_gamma   90.00
#
_symmetry.space_group_name_H-M   'P 1'
#
loop_
_entity.id
_entity.type
_entity.pdbx_description
1 polymer ?
#
loop_
_entity_poly.entity_id
_entity_poly.type
_entity_poly.pdbx_seq_one_letter_code
_entity_poly.pdbx_strand_id
1 'polypeptide(L)'
;FGSIADTAAAVRALALHAIAADDTVIAEAWLPELSGAIEVLGRAARRGDGDRAAVSEGLDAAAVLLERLGQADAASRVRADRPTGPVEPRGTPGSGGPPNARGEVPADGAVKAPTGAEVDPRGVAAAAVAVARDGGANEPLWALLRAASSTWTWPDVGRWTGDDGLVTARFLDAVGRLLLRDGPDGVALVPWLPPGWWGRGWEVHGAPTRWGRLSYAVRWHGDRPAVLWDLAGPRDRLPLSAPGLDPTWSADSVRGEALLAPVPPPPDLDLTDPAGPADPTDPGAVAGADGTSDAGGGDAGPVRGVAIAAPPRSVWRPQDPGPDAPAGGAPFEGDAPDGGDGATDGPGLPPEGTSFS
;
A
#
# COMPACT_ATOMS: atom_id res chain seq x y z
N PHE A 1 -16.16 -15.46 -10.33
CA PHE A 1 -15.60 -14.13 -10.69
C PHE A 1 -15.63 -13.96 -12.20
N GLY A 2 -15.79 -12.72 -12.70
CA GLY A 2 -16.05 -12.45 -14.13
C GLY A 2 -14.83 -12.63 -15.04
N SER A 3 -13.61 -12.55 -14.51
CA SER A 3 -12.34 -12.74 -15.24
C SER A 3 -11.23 -13.37 -14.38
N ILE A 4 -10.10 -13.75 -15.00
CA ILE A 4 -8.88 -14.20 -14.29
C ILE A 4 -8.35 -13.09 -13.37
N ALA A 5 -8.37 -11.84 -13.85
CA ALA A 5 -7.92 -10.69 -13.07
C ALA A 5 -8.84 -10.41 -11.87
N ASP A 6 -10.16 -10.57 -12.03
CA ASP A 6 -11.11 -10.45 -10.93
C ASP A 6 -10.89 -11.55 -9.89
N THR A 7 -10.60 -12.78 -10.34
CA THR A 7 -10.29 -13.92 -9.47
C THR A 7 -9.05 -13.64 -8.65
N ALA A 8 -7.97 -13.16 -9.27
CA ALA A 8 -6.75 -12.78 -8.57
C ALA A 8 -6.99 -11.67 -7.54
N ALA A 9 -7.75 -10.63 -7.92
CA ALA A 9 -8.09 -9.52 -7.04
C ALA A 9 -8.89 -9.98 -5.81
N ALA A 10 -9.86 -10.88 -6.00
CA ALA A 10 -10.67 -11.41 -4.90
C ALA A 10 -9.84 -12.26 -3.92
N VAL A 11 -8.98 -13.15 -4.44
CA VAL A 11 -8.07 -13.95 -3.59
C VAL A 11 -7.13 -13.05 -2.80
N ARG A 12 -6.60 -11.99 -3.44
CA ARG A 12 -5.75 -11.02 -2.76
C ARG A 12 -6.50 -10.25 -1.66
N ALA A 13 -7.72 -9.80 -1.92
CA ALA A 13 -8.54 -9.12 -0.93
C ALA A 13 -8.81 -10.02 0.29
N LEU A 14 -9.11 -11.31 0.07
CA LEU A 14 -9.29 -12.28 1.14
C LEU A 14 -7.99 -12.49 1.95
N ALA A 15 -6.83 -12.55 1.29
CA ALA A 15 -5.54 -12.67 1.95
C ALA A 15 -5.23 -11.45 2.82
N LEU A 16 -5.44 -10.25 2.30
CA LEU A 16 -5.25 -9.01 3.06
C LEU A 16 -6.20 -8.94 4.26
N HIS A 17 -7.46 -9.35 4.08
CA HIS A 17 -8.42 -9.42 5.17
C HIS A 17 -7.94 -10.35 6.29
N ALA A 18 -7.52 -11.58 5.96
CA ALA A 18 -7.02 -12.54 6.94
C ALA A 18 -5.79 -12.03 7.71
N ILE A 19 -4.89 -11.29 7.05
CA ILE A 19 -3.73 -10.66 7.70
C ILE A 19 -4.16 -9.51 8.62
N ALA A 20 -5.09 -8.67 8.15
CA ALA A 20 -5.54 -7.48 8.88
C ALA A 20 -6.37 -7.85 10.13
N ALA A 21 -7.28 -8.81 9.98
CA ALA A 21 -8.11 -9.32 11.08
C ALA A 21 -7.34 -10.26 12.02
N ASP A 22 -6.21 -10.78 11.56
CA ASP A 22 -5.44 -11.83 12.21
C ASP A 22 -6.27 -13.09 12.51
N ASP A 23 -7.17 -13.42 11.60
CA ASP A 23 -8.01 -14.61 11.64
C ASP A 23 -8.19 -15.23 10.25
N THR A 24 -8.72 -16.45 10.22
CA THR A 24 -9.01 -17.20 8.99
C THR A 24 -10.48 -17.49 8.81
N VAL A 25 -11.37 -16.92 9.62
CA VAL A 25 -12.78 -17.32 9.71
C VAL A 25 -13.49 -17.16 8.36
N ILE A 26 -13.28 -16.02 7.69
CA ILE A 26 -13.87 -15.79 6.36
C ILE A 26 -13.24 -16.73 5.32
N ALA A 27 -11.93 -16.95 5.37
CA ALA A 27 -11.26 -17.84 4.42
C ALA A 27 -11.71 -19.30 4.57
N GLU A 28 -11.92 -19.76 5.80
CA GLU A 28 -12.45 -21.09 6.14
C GLU A 28 -13.86 -21.29 5.59
N ALA A 29 -14.73 -20.30 5.78
CA ALA A 29 -16.11 -20.33 5.29
C ALA A 29 -16.19 -20.39 3.75
N TRP A 30 -15.14 -19.94 3.05
CA TRP A 30 -15.06 -19.86 1.58
C TRP A 30 -14.04 -20.83 0.99
N LEU A 31 -13.65 -21.89 1.71
CA LEU A 31 -12.68 -22.88 1.24
C LEU A 31 -13.01 -23.48 -0.15
N PRO A 32 -14.28 -23.88 -0.45
CA PRO A 32 -14.62 -24.41 -1.77
C PRO A 32 -14.38 -23.38 -2.89
N GLU A 33 -14.79 -22.13 -2.68
CA GLU A 33 -14.61 -21.03 -3.62
C GLU A 33 -13.13 -20.67 -3.79
N LEU A 34 -12.37 -20.65 -2.70
CA LEU A 34 -10.93 -20.44 -2.71
C LEU A 34 -10.21 -21.54 -3.50
N SER A 35 -10.57 -22.81 -3.30
CA SER A 35 -10.02 -23.93 -4.07
C SER A 35 -10.33 -23.79 -5.56
N GLY A 36 -11.56 -23.45 -5.92
CA GLY A 36 -11.95 -23.18 -7.31
C GLY A 36 -11.18 -22.00 -7.92
N ALA A 37 -10.98 -20.92 -7.16
CA ALA A 37 -10.21 -19.76 -7.59
C ALA A 37 -8.73 -20.10 -7.82
N ILE A 38 -8.11 -20.88 -6.92
CA ILE A 38 -6.73 -21.35 -7.05
C ILE A 38 -6.58 -22.20 -8.31
N GLU A 39 -7.50 -23.12 -8.59
CA GLU A 39 -7.44 -23.95 -9.79
C GLU A 39 -7.64 -23.13 -11.08
N VAL A 40 -8.49 -22.09 -11.06
CA VAL A 40 -8.61 -21.14 -12.17
C VAL A 40 -7.29 -20.41 -12.42
N LEU A 41 -6.64 -19.90 -11.37
CA LEU A 41 -5.36 -19.19 -11.47
C LEU A 41 -4.22 -20.12 -11.90
N GLY A 42 -4.11 -21.31 -11.33
CA GLY A 42 -3.09 -22.29 -11.69
C GLY A 42 -3.23 -22.76 -13.15
N ARG A 43 -4.46 -22.95 -13.63
CA ARG A 43 -4.72 -23.26 -15.03
C ARG A 43 -4.35 -22.11 -15.96
N ALA A 44 -4.65 -20.87 -15.58
CA ALA A 44 -4.24 -19.69 -16.32
C ALA A 44 -2.71 -19.58 -16.40
N ALA A 45 -2.01 -19.82 -15.28
CA ALA A 45 -0.55 -19.84 -15.22
C ALA A 45 0.05 -20.88 -16.19
N ARG A 46 -0.46 -22.12 -16.19
CA ARG A 46 0.01 -23.20 -17.07
C ARG A 46 -0.22 -22.93 -18.56
N ARG A 47 -1.28 -22.19 -18.90
CA ARG A 47 -1.64 -21.86 -20.29
C ARG A 47 -1.05 -20.55 -20.79
N GLY A 48 -0.58 -19.69 -19.88
CA GLY A 48 -0.20 -18.32 -20.20
C GLY A 48 -1.39 -17.41 -20.49
N ASP A 49 -2.55 -17.71 -19.91
CA ASP A 49 -3.79 -16.94 -20.12
C ASP A 49 -3.85 -15.74 -19.14
N GLY A 50 -4.31 -14.59 -19.62
CA GLY A 50 -4.53 -13.40 -18.81
C GLY A 50 -3.26 -12.61 -18.46
N ASP A 51 -3.40 -11.65 -17.54
CA ASP A 51 -2.27 -10.85 -17.06
C ASP A 51 -1.38 -11.68 -16.12
N ARG A 52 -0.16 -11.99 -16.56
CA ARG A 52 0.82 -12.79 -15.81
C ARG A 52 1.11 -12.23 -14.42
N ALA A 53 1.16 -10.90 -14.27
CA ALA A 53 1.42 -10.26 -12.99
C ALA A 53 0.25 -10.48 -12.03
N ALA A 54 -0.99 -10.28 -12.51
CA ALA A 54 -2.18 -10.54 -11.72
C ALA A 54 -2.28 -12.02 -11.30
N VAL A 55 -2.00 -12.95 -12.21
CA VAL A 55 -2.00 -14.40 -11.90
C VAL A 55 -0.97 -14.74 -10.83
N SER A 56 0.25 -14.24 -10.96
CA SER A 56 1.34 -14.49 -10.01
C SER A 56 1.02 -13.95 -8.62
N GLU A 57 0.49 -12.73 -8.54
CA GLU A 57 0.09 -12.13 -7.27
C GLU A 57 -1.11 -12.85 -6.63
N GLY A 58 -2.08 -13.31 -7.45
CA GLY A 58 -3.19 -14.12 -6.96
C GLY A 58 -2.73 -15.45 -6.36
N LEU A 59 -1.77 -16.12 -7.01
CA LEU A 59 -1.17 -17.36 -6.49
C LEU A 59 -0.33 -17.11 -5.22
N ASP A 60 0.45 -16.02 -5.17
CA ASP A 60 1.19 -15.63 -3.97
C ASP A 60 0.22 -15.37 -2.79
N ALA A 61 -0.88 -14.65 -3.02
CA ALA A 61 -1.90 -14.39 -2.02
C ALA A 61 -2.60 -15.68 -1.54
N ALA A 62 -2.91 -16.59 -2.47
CA ALA A 62 -3.46 -17.90 -2.12
C ALA A 62 -2.50 -18.72 -1.25
N ALA A 63 -1.20 -18.70 -1.56
CA ALA A 63 -0.20 -19.40 -0.76
C ALA A 63 -0.13 -18.86 0.68
N VAL A 64 -0.18 -17.53 0.86
CA VAL A 64 -0.24 -16.90 2.20
C VAL A 64 -1.49 -17.32 2.96
N LEU A 65 -2.66 -17.33 2.31
CA LEU A 65 -3.90 -17.80 2.93
C LEU A 65 -3.80 -19.27 3.36
N LEU A 66 -3.30 -20.14 2.49
CA LEU A 66 -3.15 -21.57 2.77
C LEU A 66 -2.19 -21.82 3.95
N GLU A 67 -1.10 -21.07 4.08
CA GLU A 67 -0.22 -21.17 5.25
C GLU A 67 -0.94 -20.81 6.55
N ARG A 68 -1.72 -19.73 6.55
CA ARG A 68 -2.52 -19.34 7.73
C ARG A 68 -3.58 -20.38 8.07
N LEU A 69 -4.12 -21.08 7.08
CA LEU A 69 -5.05 -22.20 7.24
C LEU A 69 -4.35 -23.52 7.65
N GLY A 70 -3.04 -23.50 7.92
CA GLY A 70 -2.26 -24.69 8.28
C GLY A 70 -2.00 -25.66 7.11
N GLN A 71 -2.20 -25.24 5.86
CA GLN A 71 -2.06 -26.04 4.64
C GLN A 71 -0.71 -25.79 3.94
N ALA A 72 0.41 -25.96 4.66
CA ALA A 72 1.75 -25.63 4.16
C ALA A 72 2.15 -26.36 2.87
N ASP A 73 1.77 -27.64 2.72
CA ASP A 73 2.04 -28.41 1.51
C ASP A 73 1.27 -27.87 0.30
N ALA A 74 0.01 -27.48 0.49
CA ALA A 74 -0.79 -26.88 -0.55
C ALA A 74 -0.23 -25.50 -0.96
N ALA A 75 0.17 -24.68 0.02
CA ALA A 75 0.82 -23.40 -0.23
C ALA A 75 2.10 -23.58 -1.06
N SER A 76 2.91 -24.58 -0.75
CA SER A 76 4.14 -24.91 -1.49
C SER A 76 3.86 -25.29 -2.94
N ARG A 77 2.80 -26.07 -3.20
CA ARG A 77 2.37 -26.42 -4.57
C ARG A 77 1.87 -25.22 -5.34
N VAL A 78 1.08 -24.35 -4.73
CA VAL A 78 0.58 -23.11 -5.36
C VAL A 78 1.74 -22.20 -5.77
N ARG A 79 2.78 -22.09 -4.94
CA ARG A 79 4.00 -21.34 -5.30
C ARG A 79 4.75 -21.96 -6.48
N ALA A 80 4.80 -23.29 -6.57
CA ALA A 80 5.45 -23.99 -7.67
C ALA A 80 4.72 -23.80 -9.02
N ASP A 81 3.40 -23.57 -8.98
CA ASP A 81 2.58 -23.28 -10.16
C ASP A 81 2.75 -21.84 -10.69
N ARG A 82 3.52 -20.99 -9.99
CA ARG A 82 3.79 -19.62 -10.42
C ARG A 82 4.48 -19.60 -11.80
N PRO A 83 4.03 -18.75 -12.74
CA PRO A 83 4.74 -18.54 -14.00
C PRO A 83 6.20 -18.16 -13.76
N THR A 84 7.14 -18.93 -14.31
CA THR A 84 8.58 -18.66 -14.23
C THR A 84 9.04 -17.86 -15.46
N GLY A 85 9.98 -16.94 -15.25
CA GLY A 85 10.53 -16.06 -16.30
C GLY A 85 10.27 -14.57 -16.01
N PRO A 86 11.06 -13.65 -16.61
CA PRO A 86 10.91 -12.22 -16.36
C PRO A 86 9.50 -11.74 -16.77
N VAL A 87 8.88 -10.97 -15.89
CA VAL A 87 7.77 -10.08 -16.28
C VAL A 87 8.45 -8.91 -16.97
N GLU A 88 8.45 -8.89 -18.31
CA GLU A 88 8.95 -7.71 -19.01
C GLU A 88 8.12 -6.51 -18.55
N PRO A 89 8.77 -5.43 -18.07
CA PRO A 89 8.05 -4.19 -17.82
C PRO A 89 7.42 -3.79 -19.15
N ARG A 90 6.12 -3.47 -19.14
CA ARG A 90 5.49 -2.83 -20.30
C ARG A 90 6.34 -1.62 -20.64
N GLY A 91 7.05 -1.69 -21.77
CA GLY A 91 7.91 -0.61 -22.21
C GLY A 91 7.12 0.69 -22.21
N THR A 92 7.74 1.77 -21.75
CA THR A 92 7.29 3.12 -22.04
C THR A 92 6.96 3.19 -23.54
N PRO A 93 5.79 3.70 -23.96
CA PRO A 93 5.48 3.81 -25.37
C PRO A 93 6.59 4.61 -26.04
N GLY A 94 7.39 3.92 -26.86
CA GLY A 94 8.39 4.54 -27.68
C GLY A 94 7.71 5.55 -28.59
N SER A 95 8.35 6.71 -28.77
CA SER A 95 8.05 7.72 -29.76
C SER A 95 8.00 7.08 -31.16
N GLY A 96 6.85 6.53 -31.52
CA GLY A 96 6.52 6.11 -32.87
C GLY A 96 5.88 7.29 -33.59
N GLY A 97 6.55 7.79 -34.63
CA GLY A 97 6.07 8.89 -35.46
C GLY A 97 4.68 8.64 -36.06
N PRO A 98 3.99 9.71 -36.49
CA PRO A 98 2.56 9.67 -36.73
C PRO A 98 2.21 8.91 -38.03
N PRO A 99 1.14 8.11 -38.05
CA PRO A 99 0.48 7.76 -39.31
C PRO A 99 -0.28 8.98 -39.84
N ASN A 100 -0.01 9.32 -41.10
CA ASN A 100 -0.54 10.49 -41.78
C ASN A 100 -2.04 10.38 -42.08
N ALA A 101 -2.75 11.50 -41.83
CA ALA A 101 -3.90 12.05 -42.57
C ALA A 101 -5.26 11.31 -42.43
N ARG A 102 -6.41 11.94 -42.16
CA ARG A 102 -6.88 13.32 -42.29
C ARG A 102 -7.98 13.61 -41.26
N GLY A 103 -7.92 14.79 -40.64
CA GLY A 103 -8.96 15.36 -39.79
C GLY A 103 -8.34 16.52 -39.02
N GLU A 104 -8.76 17.74 -39.34
CA GLU A 104 -8.22 18.99 -38.79
C GLU A 104 -8.26 19.00 -37.26
N VAL A 105 -7.15 19.44 -36.65
CA VAL A 105 -6.98 19.59 -35.19
C VAL A 105 -7.27 21.04 -34.82
N PRO A 106 -8.22 21.34 -33.92
CA PRO A 106 -8.23 22.59 -33.19
C PRO A 106 -7.18 22.50 -32.07
N ALA A 107 -6.25 23.45 -32.05
CA ALA A 107 -5.31 23.65 -30.96
C ALA A 107 -6.07 24.16 -29.73
N ASP A 108 -6.24 23.31 -28.72
CA ASP A 108 -6.30 23.67 -27.30
C ASP A 108 -6.26 22.39 -26.46
N GLY A 109 -5.13 22.21 -25.76
CA GLY A 109 -4.78 21.03 -24.97
C GLY A 109 -5.43 21.01 -23.59
N ALA A 110 -6.77 20.97 -23.55
CA ALA A 110 -7.51 20.63 -22.35
C ALA A 110 -8.11 19.24 -22.51
N VAL A 111 -7.62 18.27 -21.72
CA VAL A 111 -8.35 17.01 -21.52
C VAL A 111 -9.68 17.39 -20.87
N LYS A 112 -10.74 17.39 -21.67
CA LYS A 112 -12.09 17.68 -21.18
C LYS A 112 -12.50 16.54 -20.25
N ALA A 113 -12.74 16.85 -18.98
CA ALA A 113 -13.35 15.91 -18.04
C ALA A 113 -14.61 15.32 -18.70
N PRO A 114 -14.83 14.00 -18.62
CA PRO A 114 -16.01 13.38 -19.22
C PRO A 114 -17.26 13.86 -18.50
N THR A 115 -17.90 14.89 -19.04
CA THR A 115 -19.25 15.29 -18.67
C THR A 115 -20.22 14.31 -19.33
N GLY A 116 -20.76 13.36 -18.56
CA GLY A 116 -22.00 12.65 -18.90
C GLY A 116 -21.91 11.24 -19.50
N ALA A 117 -20.76 10.58 -19.48
CA ALA A 117 -20.70 9.12 -19.67
C ALA A 117 -20.62 8.45 -18.30
N GLU A 118 -21.55 7.54 -18.01
CA GLU A 118 -21.55 6.73 -16.78
C GLU A 118 -20.20 6.02 -16.65
N VAL A 119 -19.36 6.51 -15.75
CA VAL A 119 -17.99 6.00 -15.54
C VAL A 119 -18.10 4.57 -15.06
N ASP A 120 -17.61 3.60 -15.82
CA ASP A 120 -17.54 2.18 -15.39
C ASP A 120 -16.60 2.07 -14.17
N PRO A 121 -17.13 1.90 -12.93
CA PRO A 121 -16.30 1.92 -11.73
C PRO A 121 -15.37 0.71 -11.67
N ARG A 122 -15.76 -0.43 -12.28
CA ARG A 122 -14.93 -1.63 -12.32
C ARG A 122 -13.69 -1.42 -13.19
N GLY A 123 -13.87 -0.77 -14.34
CA GLY A 123 -12.79 -0.39 -15.24
C GLY A 123 -11.83 0.62 -14.60
N VAL A 124 -12.36 1.67 -13.97
CA VAL A 124 -11.54 2.68 -13.28
C VAL A 124 -10.77 2.07 -12.10
N ALA A 125 -11.41 1.22 -11.29
CA ALA A 125 -10.74 0.55 -10.18
C ALA A 125 -9.66 -0.44 -10.66
N ALA A 126 -9.86 -1.13 -11.79
CA ALA A 126 -8.83 -1.98 -12.38
C ALA A 126 -7.62 -1.15 -12.86
N ALA A 127 -7.86 0.01 -13.49
CA ALA A 127 -6.82 0.95 -13.88
C ALA A 127 -6.06 1.50 -12.66
N ALA A 128 -6.76 1.83 -11.57
CA ALA A 128 -6.16 2.32 -10.33
C ALA A 128 -5.18 1.30 -9.73
N VAL A 129 -5.54 0.01 -9.71
CA VAL A 129 -4.63 -1.06 -9.26
C VAL A 129 -3.43 -1.20 -10.18
N ALA A 130 -3.62 -1.13 -11.50
CA ALA A 130 -2.52 -1.22 -12.46
C ALA A 130 -1.49 -0.08 -12.26
N VAL A 131 -1.95 1.17 -12.16
CA VAL A 131 -1.06 2.31 -11.91
C VAL A 131 -0.39 2.21 -10.53
N ALA A 132 -1.13 1.77 -9.52
CA ALA A 132 -0.59 1.56 -8.18
C ALA A 132 0.44 0.42 -8.11
N ARG A 133 0.41 -0.55 -9.04
CA ARG A 133 1.48 -1.57 -9.17
C ARG A 133 2.77 -0.98 -9.73
N ASP A 134 2.66 -0.05 -10.66
CA ASP A 134 3.82 0.49 -11.37
C ASP A 134 4.49 1.64 -10.59
N GLY A 135 3.71 2.52 -9.96
CA GLY A 135 4.25 3.54 -9.01
C GLY A 135 4.29 4.92 -9.59
N GLY A 136 3.28 5.20 -10.41
CA GLY A 136 3.08 6.51 -10.99
C GLY A 136 1.95 7.27 -10.33
N ALA A 137 1.74 8.46 -10.86
CA ALA A 137 0.59 9.31 -10.53
C ALA A 137 -0.71 8.56 -10.80
N ASN A 138 -1.47 8.29 -9.73
CA ASN A 138 -2.65 7.45 -9.78
C ASN A 138 -3.95 8.24 -9.97
N GLU A 139 -4.06 8.92 -11.12
CA GLU A 139 -5.28 9.65 -11.48
C GLU A 139 -6.55 8.77 -11.45
N PRO A 140 -6.52 7.49 -11.88
CA PRO A 140 -7.69 6.61 -11.75
C PRO A 140 -8.14 6.40 -10.30
N LEU A 141 -7.23 6.32 -9.32
CA LEU A 141 -7.58 6.23 -7.90
C LEU A 141 -8.31 7.50 -7.43
N TRP A 142 -7.82 8.68 -7.82
CA TRP A 142 -8.48 9.94 -7.48
C TRP A 142 -9.84 10.09 -8.17
N ALA A 143 -9.96 9.63 -9.42
CA ALA A 143 -11.24 9.57 -10.11
C ALA A 143 -12.25 8.64 -9.41
N LEU A 144 -11.77 7.49 -8.92
CA LEU A 144 -12.60 6.54 -8.18
C LEU A 144 -13.11 7.15 -6.87
N LEU A 145 -12.25 7.86 -6.14
CA LEU A 145 -12.61 8.59 -4.92
C LEU A 145 -13.66 9.67 -5.18
N ARG A 146 -13.51 10.47 -6.24
CA ARG A 146 -14.49 11.50 -6.60
C ARG A 146 -15.85 10.92 -7.02
N ALA A 147 -15.86 9.69 -7.54
CA ALA A 147 -17.08 8.98 -7.92
C ALA A 147 -17.75 8.23 -6.77
N ALA A 148 -17.10 8.14 -5.60
CA ALA A 148 -17.62 7.40 -4.46
C ALA A 148 -18.81 8.13 -3.83
N SER A 149 -19.75 7.36 -3.27
CA SER A 149 -20.78 7.92 -2.39
C SER A 149 -20.16 8.51 -1.11
N SER A 150 -20.96 9.22 -0.32
CA SER A 150 -20.53 9.71 1.01
C SER A 150 -20.18 8.59 2.00
N THR A 151 -20.64 7.36 1.75
CA THR A 151 -20.26 6.16 2.50
C THR A 151 -19.14 5.37 1.85
N TRP A 152 -18.48 5.93 0.84
CA TRP A 152 -17.35 5.33 0.12
C TRP A 152 -17.74 4.03 -0.57
N THR A 153 -18.91 4.04 -1.22
CA THR A 153 -19.45 2.90 -1.97
C THR A 153 -19.69 3.26 -3.42
N TRP A 154 -19.66 2.25 -4.29
CA TRP A 154 -19.94 2.37 -5.72
C TRP A 154 -21.12 1.47 -6.08
N PRO A 155 -22.15 1.99 -6.78
CA PRO A 155 -23.35 1.22 -7.07
C PRO A 155 -23.06 0.02 -7.98
N ASP A 156 -23.53 -1.17 -7.59
CA ASP A 156 -23.54 -2.34 -8.48
C ASP A 156 -24.67 -2.20 -9.51
N VAL A 157 -24.30 -1.81 -10.74
CA VAL A 157 -25.23 -1.67 -11.88
C VAL A 157 -25.99 -2.97 -12.20
N GLY A 158 -25.47 -4.13 -11.76
CA GLY A 158 -26.11 -5.44 -11.94
C GLY A 158 -27.14 -5.82 -10.87
N ARG A 159 -27.10 -5.19 -9.69
CA ARG A 159 -28.01 -5.48 -8.56
C ARG A 159 -29.00 -4.38 -8.24
N TRP A 160 -28.95 -3.23 -8.93
CA TRP A 160 -29.82 -2.05 -8.75
C TRP A 160 -29.79 -1.39 -7.36
N THR A 161 -29.26 -2.07 -6.33
CA THR A 161 -28.99 -1.57 -4.98
C THR A 161 -27.78 -2.29 -4.39
N GLY A 162 -26.91 -1.57 -3.69
CA GLY A 162 -25.75 -2.13 -2.97
C GLY A 162 -24.38 -1.66 -3.49
N ASP A 163 -23.36 -1.91 -2.68
CA ASP A 163 -21.95 -1.65 -2.99
C ASP A 163 -21.38 -2.76 -3.88
N ASP A 164 -20.61 -2.38 -4.90
CA ASP A 164 -19.85 -3.32 -5.71
C ASP A 164 -18.57 -3.76 -4.97
N GLY A 165 -18.64 -4.90 -4.30
CA GLY A 165 -17.53 -5.43 -3.51
C GLY A 165 -16.23 -5.65 -4.31
N LEU A 166 -16.27 -5.84 -5.63
CA LEU A 166 -15.06 -5.93 -6.45
C LEU A 166 -14.40 -4.55 -6.63
N VAL A 167 -15.22 -3.50 -6.81
CA VAL A 167 -14.74 -2.11 -6.85
C VAL A 167 -14.11 -1.75 -5.51
N THR A 168 -14.78 -2.05 -4.40
CA THR A 168 -14.26 -1.82 -3.04
C THR A 168 -12.96 -2.59 -2.78
N ALA A 169 -12.88 -3.86 -3.18
CA ALA A 169 -11.65 -4.65 -3.06
C ALA A 169 -10.48 -4.05 -3.86
N ARG A 170 -10.74 -3.58 -5.08
CA ARG A 170 -9.73 -2.93 -5.94
C ARG A 170 -9.32 -1.56 -5.43
N PHE A 171 -10.26 -0.79 -4.89
CA PHE A 171 -9.98 0.49 -4.24
C PHE A 171 -9.02 0.29 -3.07
N LEU A 172 -9.33 -0.64 -2.15
CA LEU A 172 -8.45 -0.94 -1.01
C LEU A 172 -7.09 -1.49 -1.45
N ASP A 173 -7.04 -2.31 -2.51
CA ASP A 173 -5.78 -2.75 -3.12
C ASP A 173 -4.95 -1.58 -3.63
N ALA A 174 -5.56 -0.69 -4.43
CA ALA A 174 -4.89 0.48 -4.98
C ALA A 174 -4.38 1.44 -3.90
N VAL A 175 -5.18 1.69 -2.85
CA VAL A 175 -4.76 2.48 -1.68
C VAL A 175 -3.61 1.79 -0.94
N GLY A 176 -3.71 0.49 -0.67
CA GLY A 176 -2.65 -0.27 -0.02
C GLY A 176 -1.33 -0.17 -0.78
N ARG A 177 -1.37 -0.29 -2.12
CA ARG A 177 -0.21 -0.18 -3.01
C ARG A 177 0.35 1.23 -3.17
N LEU A 178 -0.48 2.25 -3.00
CA LEU A 178 -0.05 3.64 -2.92
C LEU A 178 0.78 3.86 -1.65
N LEU A 179 0.36 3.27 -0.53
CA LEU A 179 1.04 3.40 0.75
C LEU A 179 2.31 2.56 0.81
N LEU A 180 2.24 1.28 0.42
CA LEU A 180 3.38 0.37 0.46
C LEU A 180 3.30 -0.72 -0.61
N ARG A 181 4.44 -1.31 -0.95
CA ARG A 181 4.51 -2.55 -1.73
C ARG A 181 5.30 -3.58 -0.98
N ASP A 182 4.66 -4.68 -0.63
CA ASP A 182 5.35 -5.84 -0.09
C ASP A 182 5.63 -6.85 -1.20
N GLY A 183 6.90 -7.25 -1.29
CA GLY A 183 7.44 -8.25 -2.20
C GLY A 183 8.16 -9.35 -1.43
N PRO A 184 8.61 -10.42 -2.12
CA PRO A 184 9.42 -11.46 -1.48
C PRO A 184 10.74 -10.92 -0.91
N ASP A 185 11.23 -9.79 -1.45
CA ASP A 185 12.51 -9.20 -1.08
C ASP A 185 12.42 -8.10 0.00
N GLY A 186 11.21 -7.72 0.43
CA GLY A 186 11.01 -6.68 1.45
C GLY A 186 9.75 -5.85 1.24
N VAL A 187 9.71 -4.67 1.85
CA VAL A 187 8.63 -3.69 1.69
C VAL A 187 9.19 -2.35 1.21
N ALA A 188 8.65 -1.84 0.10
CA ALA A 188 8.86 -0.46 -0.32
C ALA A 188 7.75 0.41 0.27
N LEU A 189 8.10 1.25 1.23
CA LEU A 189 7.24 2.30 1.75
C LEU A 189 7.12 3.42 0.71
N VAL A 190 5.95 4.03 0.61
CA VAL A 190 5.73 5.22 -0.23
C VAL A 190 6.33 5.04 -1.63
N PRO A 191 5.89 4.04 -2.44
CA PRO A 191 6.49 3.77 -3.74
C PRO A 191 6.50 4.98 -4.68
N TRP A 192 5.53 5.88 -4.45
CA TRP A 192 5.37 7.17 -5.10
C TRP A 192 4.82 8.15 -4.07
N LEU A 193 5.34 9.39 -4.04
CA LEU A 193 4.85 10.46 -3.17
C LEU A 193 3.80 11.31 -3.92
N PRO A 194 2.52 11.29 -3.51
CA PRO A 194 1.54 12.23 -4.02
C PRO A 194 1.98 13.67 -3.77
N PRO A 195 1.88 14.58 -4.76
CA PRO A 195 2.30 15.98 -4.59
C PRO A 195 1.68 16.67 -3.38
N GLY A 196 0.39 16.43 -3.12
CA GLY A 196 -0.32 17.02 -1.97
C GLY A 196 0.17 16.56 -0.59
N TRP A 197 0.97 15.49 -0.51
CA TRP A 197 1.52 14.96 0.75
C TRP A 197 2.91 15.50 1.06
N TRP A 198 3.55 16.18 0.11
CA TRP A 198 4.86 16.80 0.34
C TRP A 198 4.77 17.83 1.49
N GLY A 199 5.74 17.80 2.40
CA GLY A 199 5.77 18.69 3.58
C GLY A 199 4.72 18.37 4.66
N ARG A 200 3.76 17.45 4.42
CA ARG A 200 2.71 17.10 5.37
C ARG A 200 3.05 15.80 6.10
N GLY A 201 2.85 15.79 7.42
CA GLY A 201 2.99 14.57 8.21
C GLY A 201 1.77 13.66 8.08
N TRP A 202 1.99 12.35 8.02
CA TRP A 202 0.93 11.35 7.89
C TRP A 202 1.36 10.00 8.46
N GLU A 203 0.38 9.13 8.76
CA GLU A 203 0.59 7.88 9.48
C GLU A 203 -0.22 6.75 8.85
N VAL A 204 0.37 5.56 8.84
CA VAL A 204 -0.25 4.30 8.42
C VAL A 204 -0.17 3.34 9.58
N HIS A 205 -1.31 2.76 9.95
CA HIS A 205 -1.40 1.85 11.08
C HIS A 205 -1.83 0.46 10.64
N GLY A 206 -1.07 -0.54 11.07
CA GLY A 206 -1.43 -1.95 10.94
C GLY A 206 -1.66 -2.42 9.50
N ALA A 207 -0.98 -1.83 8.52
CA ALA A 207 -1.16 -2.21 7.12
C ALA A 207 -0.79 -3.69 6.92
N PRO A 208 -1.68 -4.49 6.31
CA PRO A 208 -1.43 -5.92 6.09
C PRO A 208 -0.35 -6.12 5.02
N THR A 209 0.70 -6.84 5.38
CA THR A 209 1.78 -7.27 4.46
C THR A 209 2.05 -8.75 4.65
N ARG A 210 2.71 -9.41 3.68
CA ARG A 210 3.23 -10.77 3.84
C ARG A 210 4.24 -10.90 5.02
N TRP A 211 4.81 -9.79 5.43
CA TRP A 211 5.77 -9.69 6.52
C TRP A 211 5.11 -9.56 7.90
N GLY A 212 3.80 -9.26 7.96
CA GLY A 212 3.06 -8.97 9.19
C GLY A 212 2.28 -7.67 9.05
N ARG A 213 1.82 -7.10 10.18
CA ARG A 213 1.17 -5.80 10.17
C ARG A 213 2.22 -4.71 10.35
N LEU A 214 2.39 -3.87 9.33
CA LEU A 214 3.38 -2.80 9.33
C LEU A 214 2.69 -1.47 9.63
N SER A 215 3.21 -0.73 10.61
CA SER A 215 2.85 0.66 10.85
C SER A 215 4.04 1.54 10.53
N TYR A 216 3.79 2.72 9.97
CA TYR A 216 4.83 3.72 9.76
C TYR A 216 4.26 5.12 9.75
N ALA A 217 5.11 6.11 10.02
CA ALA A 217 4.77 7.52 9.99
C ALA A 217 5.81 8.28 9.18
N VAL A 218 5.36 9.32 8.47
CA VAL A 218 6.23 10.29 7.81
C VAL A 218 6.06 11.63 8.52
N ARG A 219 7.18 12.20 8.96
CA ARG A 219 7.29 13.53 9.54
C ARG A 219 8.21 14.36 8.66
N TRP A 220 8.11 15.68 8.69
CA TRP A 220 8.97 16.56 7.87
C TRP A 220 9.80 17.50 8.76
N HIS A 221 11.07 17.66 8.40
CA HIS A 221 12.02 18.59 8.96
C HIS A 221 12.56 19.48 7.83
N GLY A 222 11.82 20.54 7.50
CA GLY A 222 12.06 21.30 6.27
C GLY A 222 11.71 20.45 5.05
N ASP A 223 12.63 20.34 4.09
CA ASP A 223 12.49 19.50 2.90
C ASP A 223 12.89 18.03 3.12
N ARG A 224 13.29 17.65 4.34
CA ARG A 224 13.71 16.28 4.68
C ARG A 224 12.60 15.52 5.41
N PRO A 225 12.11 14.40 4.86
CA PRO A 225 11.20 13.54 5.57
C PRO A 225 11.96 12.64 6.57
N ALA A 226 11.36 12.40 7.73
CA ALA A 226 11.74 11.36 8.68
C ALA A 226 10.69 10.25 8.65
N VAL A 227 11.13 9.01 8.51
CA VAL A 227 10.28 7.82 8.50
C VAL A 227 10.48 7.07 9.81
N LEU A 228 9.39 6.73 10.48
CA LEU A 228 9.36 5.86 11.66
C LEU A 228 8.57 4.61 11.30
N TRP A 229 9.02 3.43 11.67
CA TRP A 229 8.33 2.17 11.33
C TRP A 229 8.34 1.16 12.47
N ASP A 230 7.35 0.27 12.43
CA ASP A 230 7.16 -0.80 13.39
C ASP A 230 6.39 -1.96 12.76
N LEU A 231 7.02 -3.14 12.68
CA LEU A 231 6.41 -4.37 12.23
C LEU A 231 5.95 -5.21 13.42
N ALA A 232 4.65 -5.45 13.52
CA ALA A 232 4.12 -6.39 14.49
C ALA A 232 4.29 -7.84 13.99
N GLY A 233 4.90 -8.69 14.80
CA GLY A 233 5.02 -10.13 14.55
C GLY A 233 6.32 -10.72 15.10
N PRO A 234 6.53 -12.03 14.92
CA PRO A 234 7.70 -12.74 15.44
C PRO A 234 8.97 -12.56 14.61
N ARG A 235 8.94 -11.74 13.56
CA ARG A 235 10.10 -11.48 12.70
C ARG A 235 11.07 -10.54 13.40
N ASP A 236 12.36 -10.75 13.16
CA ASP A 236 13.48 -9.95 13.66
C ASP A 236 14.09 -9.03 12.58
N ARG A 237 13.82 -9.33 11.31
CA ARG A 237 14.33 -8.58 10.15
C ARG A 237 13.22 -8.19 9.17
N LEU A 238 13.32 -6.99 8.62
CA LEU A 238 12.44 -6.48 7.56
C LEU A 238 13.23 -5.58 6.59
N PRO A 239 13.58 -6.07 5.38
CA PRO A 239 14.16 -5.20 4.37
C PRO A 239 13.15 -4.11 3.96
N LEU A 240 13.54 -2.86 4.12
CA LEU A 240 12.75 -1.66 3.84
C LEU A 240 13.46 -0.74 2.87
N SER A 241 12.67 -0.06 2.05
CA SER A 241 13.09 1.07 1.22
C SER A 241 11.96 2.10 1.17
N ALA A 242 12.24 3.32 0.70
CA ALA A 242 11.24 4.38 0.57
C ALA A 242 11.40 5.16 -0.74
N PRO A 243 11.26 4.52 -1.93
CA PRO A 243 11.71 5.10 -3.19
C PRO A 243 10.97 6.38 -3.61
N GLY A 244 9.75 6.61 -3.16
CA GLY A 244 9.05 7.88 -3.41
C GLY A 244 9.53 9.04 -2.53
N LEU A 245 10.31 8.76 -1.48
CA LEU A 245 10.94 9.77 -0.60
C LEU A 245 12.44 9.84 -0.86
N ASP A 246 13.15 8.73 -0.70
CA ASP A 246 14.60 8.63 -0.91
C ASP A 246 14.93 7.29 -1.59
N PRO A 247 15.18 7.30 -2.92
CA PRO A 247 15.54 6.10 -3.68
C PRO A 247 16.81 5.39 -3.22
N THR A 248 17.67 6.07 -2.45
CA THR A 248 18.94 5.53 -1.98
C THR A 248 18.87 4.97 -0.57
N TRP A 249 17.78 5.26 0.15
CA TRP A 249 17.60 4.79 1.52
C TRP A 249 17.11 3.35 1.58
N SER A 250 17.69 2.60 2.52
CA SER A 250 17.23 1.27 2.91
C SER A 250 17.47 1.02 4.39
N ALA A 251 16.66 0.15 4.99
CA ALA A 251 16.85 -0.37 6.34
C ALA A 251 16.55 -1.88 6.37
N ASP A 252 16.93 -2.57 7.45
CA ASP A 252 16.61 -4.00 7.63
C ASP A 252 16.07 -4.37 9.02
N SER A 253 15.82 -3.38 9.89
CA SER A 253 15.23 -3.58 11.22
C SER A 253 13.71 -3.60 11.17
N VAL A 254 13.09 -4.36 12.08
CA VAL A 254 11.62 -4.42 12.22
C VAL A 254 11.01 -3.19 12.87
N ARG A 255 11.81 -2.40 13.57
CA ARG A 255 11.43 -1.11 14.16
C ARG A 255 12.59 -0.13 14.01
N GLY A 256 12.29 1.14 13.81
CA GLY A 256 13.32 2.17 13.74
C GLY A 256 12.79 3.53 13.29
N GLU A 257 13.74 4.46 13.18
CA GLU A 257 13.52 5.79 12.62
C GLU A 257 14.72 6.19 11.75
N ALA A 258 14.46 6.98 10.71
CA ALA A 258 15.50 7.50 9.83
C ALA A 258 15.09 8.87 9.27
N LEU A 259 16.01 9.84 9.33
CA LEU A 259 15.90 11.10 8.59
C LEU A 259 16.49 10.91 7.19
N LEU A 260 15.70 11.16 6.16
CA LEU A 260 16.06 10.88 4.76
C LEU A 260 16.74 12.07 4.07
N ALA A 261 17.18 11.83 2.83
CA ALA A 261 17.63 12.91 1.95
C ALA A 261 16.51 13.95 1.69
N PRO A 262 16.87 15.20 1.31
CA PRO A 262 15.88 16.20 0.95
C PRO A 262 15.04 15.77 -0.25
N VAL A 263 13.73 16.02 -0.18
CA VAL A 263 12.81 15.83 -1.31
C VAL A 263 12.49 17.18 -1.90
N PRO A 264 12.81 17.43 -3.20
CA PRO A 264 12.48 18.70 -3.82
C PRO A 264 10.96 18.92 -3.82
N PRO A 265 10.49 20.16 -3.63
CA PRO A 265 9.07 20.46 -3.71
C PRO A 265 8.55 20.15 -5.12
N PRO A 266 7.34 19.59 -5.26
CA PRO A 266 6.69 19.42 -6.55
C PRO A 266 6.59 20.77 -7.29
N PRO A 267 6.77 20.78 -8.63
CA PRO A 267 6.88 22.00 -9.41
C PRO A 267 5.62 22.88 -9.36
N ASP A 268 4.46 22.28 -9.15
CA ASP A 268 3.16 22.97 -9.12
C ASP A 268 2.68 23.30 -7.71
N LEU A 269 3.52 23.09 -6.69
CA LEU A 269 3.18 23.34 -5.29
C LEU A 269 3.44 24.81 -4.95
N ASP A 270 2.39 25.57 -4.69
CA ASP A 270 2.51 26.93 -4.20
C ASP A 270 2.98 26.92 -2.73
N LEU A 271 4.27 27.17 -2.53
CA LEU A 271 4.91 27.22 -1.21
C LEU A 271 4.47 28.43 -0.36
N THR A 272 3.72 29.36 -0.95
CA THR A 272 3.20 30.54 -0.25
C THR A 272 1.78 30.35 0.28
N ASP A 273 1.11 29.24 -0.07
CA ASP A 273 -0.19 28.89 0.47
C ASP A 273 -0.05 28.09 1.78
N PRO A 274 -0.40 28.68 2.95
CA PRO A 274 -0.32 27.96 4.23
C PRO A 274 -1.33 26.81 4.34
N ALA A 275 -2.33 26.71 3.45
CA ALA A 275 -3.26 25.59 3.37
C ALA A 275 -2.76 24.46 2.45
N GLY A 276 -1.78 24.73 1.58
CA GLY A 276 -1.31 23.88 0.48
C GLY A 276 -2.42 23.53 -0.54
N PRO A 277 -2.12 22.78 -1.62
CA PRO A 277 -3.12 22.43 -2.62
C PRO A 277 -4.30 21.70 -1.97
N ALA A 278 -5.52 22.04 -2.41
CA ALA A 278 -6.76 21.47 -1.90
C ALA A 278 -6.66 19.93 -1.83
N ASP A 279 -7.06 19.38 -0.67
CA ASP A 279 -7.10 17.94 -0.49
C ASP A 279 -8.11 17.34 -1.49
N PRO A 280 -7.66 16.50 -2.45
CA PRO A 280 -8.56 15.88 -3.41
C PRO A 280 -9.56 14.91 -2.76
N THR A 281 -9.40 14.63 -1.45
CA THR A 281 -10.29 13.81 -0.64
C THR A 281 -11.29 14.62 0.20
N ASP A 282 -11.30 15.96 0.13
CA ASP A 282 -12.29 16.79 0.81
C ASP A 282 -13.65 16.79 0.07
N PRO A 283 -14.70 16.16 0.61
CA PRO A 283 -16.02 16.15 -0.01
C PRO A 283 -16.70 17.54 0.01
N GLY A 284 -16.20 18.50 0.79
CA GLY A 284 -16.74 19.86 0.89
C GLY A 284 -16.33 20.80 -0.24
N ALA A 285 -15.23 20.51 -0.95
CA ALA A 285 -14.69 21.41 -1.97
C ALA A 285 -15.49 21.41 -3.29
N VAL A 286 -16.25 20.34 -3.57
CA VAL A 286 -17.03 20.18 -4.82
C VAL A 286 -18.43 20.81 -4.76
N ALA A 287 -18.87 21.33 -3.62
CA ALA A 287 -20.23 21.87 -3.44
C ALA A 287 -20.33 23.42 -3.56
N GLY A 288 -19.22 24.12 -3.80
CA GLY A 288 -19.15 25.58 -3.65
C GLY A 288 -19.17 26.42 -4.94
N ALA A 289 -19.23 25.82 -6.12
CA ALA A 289 -19.06 26.54 -7.38
C ALA A 289 -20.31 26.44 -8.28
N ASP A 290 -21.44 26.96 -7.81
CA ASP A 290 -22.52 27.47 -8.67
C ASP A 290 -23.23 28.61 -7.95
N GLY A 291 -22.65 29.79 -8.07
CA GLY A 291 -23.29 31.04 -7.70
C GLY A 291 -24.28 31.45 -8.79
N THR A 292 -25.55 31.10 -8.62
CA THR A 292 -26.65 31.90 -9.17
C THR A 292 -27.65 32.18 -8.06
N SER A 293 -27.65 33.43 -7.63
CA SER A 293 -28.70 34.05 -6.84
C SER A 293 -30.05 33.90 -7.55
N ASP A 294 -31.03 33.31 -6.87
CA ASP A 294 -32.40 33.79 -6.99
C ASP A 294 -33.16 33.60 -5.69
N ALA A 295 -33.84 34.68 -5.30
CA ALA A 295 -34.60 34.79 -4.07
C ALA A 295 -35.92 34.03 -4.20
N GLY A 296 -36.22 33.15 -3.23
CA GLY A 296 -37.51 32.49 -3.14
C GLY A 296 -37.63 31.73 -1.83
N GLY A 297 -38.27 32.35 -0.84
CA GLY A 297 -38.51 31.75 0.47
C GLY A 297 -39.36 30.48 0.38
N GLY A 298 -38.91 29.45 1.09
CA GLY A 298 -39.63 28.19 1.27
C GLY A 298 -39.06 27.48 2.48
N ASP A 299 -39.81 27.52 3.57
CA ASP A 299 -39.59 26.85 4.85
C ASP A 299 -39.28 25.35 4.66
N ALA A 300 -38.03 24.97 4.94
CA ALA A 300 -37.62 23.60 5.17
C ALA A 300 -36.73 23.59 6.43
N GLY A 301 -37.25 22.96 7.49
CA GLY A 301 -36.66 22.94 8.81
C GLY A 301 -35.22 22.43 8.88
N PRO A 302 -34.54 22.62 10.02
CA PRO A 302 -33.10 22.40 10.11
C PRO A 302 -32.76 20.93 9.88
N VAL A 303 -32.08 20.67 8.76
CA VAL A 303 -31.36 19.41 8.54
C VAL A 303 -30.26 19.39 9.59
N ARG A 304 -30.44 18.58 10.64
CA ARG A 304 -29.38 18.31 11.62
C ARG A 304 -28.25 17.59 10.89
N GLY A 305 -27.22 18.33 10.49
CA GLY A 305 -25.95 17.76 10.07
C GLY A 305 -25.44 16.86 11.19
N VAL A 306 -25.29 15.57 10.90
CA VAL A 306 -24.51 14.68 11.76
C VAL A 306 -23.07 15.14 11.62
N ALA A 307 -22.58 15.88 12.61
CA ALA A 307 -21.16 16.13 12.75
C ALA A 307 -20.49 14.78 12.98
N ILE A 308 -19.88 14.21 11.93
CA ILE A 308 -18.95 13.11 12.09
C ILE A 308 -17.73 13.72 12.77
N ALA A 309 -17.60 13.43 14.07
CA ALA A 309 -16.46 13.87 14.83
C ALA A 309 -15.18 13.33 14.16
N ALA A 310 -14.29 14.26 13.83
CA ALA A 310 -12.84 14.09 13.91
C ALA A 310 -12.44 12.86 14.76
N PRO A 311 -11.98 11.68 14.27
CA PRO A 311 -11.41 10.72 15.20
C PRO A 311 -10.31 11.43 16.00
N PRO A 312 -10.20 11.18 17.31
CA PRO A 312 -9.21 11.87 18.14
C PRO A 312 -7.83 11.65 17.52
N ARG A 313 -7.03 12.72 17.41
CA ARG A 313 -5.62 12.65 17.01
C ARG A 313 -4.93 11.64 17.94
N SER A 314 -4.75 10.42 17.47
CA SER A 314 -4.04 9.38 18.20
C SER A 314 -2.57 9.75 18.20
N VAL A 315 -2.05 10.13 19.37
CA VAL A 315 -0.61 10.20 19.59
C VAL A 315 -0.11 8.77 19.54
N TRP A 316 0.70 8.43 18.54
CA TRP A 316 1.40 7.15 18.48
C TRP A 316 2.14 6.89 19.79
N ARG A 317 1.80 5.79 20.45
CA ARG A 317 2.55 5.22 21.57
C ARG A 317 3.02 3.83 21.13
N PRO A 318 4.33 3.52 21.21
CA PRO A 318 4.79 2.15 21.06
C PRO A 318 4.01 1.24 22.02
N GLN A 319 3.57 0.07 21.56
CA GLN A 319 3.02 -0.93 22.47
C GLN A 319 4.11 -1.40 23.43
N ASP A 320 3.88 -1.29 24.74
CA ASP A 320 4.72 -1.92 25.74
C ASP A 320 4.73 -3.44 25.53
N PRO A 321 5.88 -4.12 25.64
CA PRO A 321 5.91 -5.57 25.66
C PRO A 321 5.05 -6.06 26.84
N GLY A 322 4.20 -7.06 26.59
CA GLY A 322 3.40 -7.71 27.62
C GLY A 322 4.28 -8.24 28.78
N PRO A 323 3.68 -8.52 29.95
CA PRO A 323 4.40 -8.75 31.22
C PRO A 323 5.35 -9.97 31.27
N ASP A 324 5.54 -10.70 30.17
CA ASP A 324 6.37 -11.91 30.09
C ASP A 324 7.64 -11.76 29.24
N ALA A 325 8.06 -10.53 28.90
CA ALA A 325 9.36 -10.32 28.23
C ALA A 325 10.52 -10.42 29.25
N PRO A 326 11.58 -11.22 29.00
CA PRO A 326 12.73 -11.28 29.88
C PRO A 326 13.47 -9.93 29.88
N ALA A 327 13.71 -9.39 31.08
CA ALA A 327 14.44 -8.14 31.27
C ALA A 327 15.88 -8.28 30.74
N GLY A 328 16.16 -7.64 29.61
CA GLY A 328 17.47 -7.65 28.96
C GLY A 328 18.04 -6.25 28.78
N GLY A 329 19.13 -5.97 29.50
CA GLY A 329 20.21 -5.08 29.05
C GLY A 329 20.07 -3.59 29.33
N ALA A 330 20.76 -3.11 30.37
CA ALA A 330 21.08 -1.69 30.56
C ALA A 330 21.95 -1.15 29.40
N PRO A 331 21.89 0.16 29.09
CA PRO A 331 22.62 0.74 27.98
C PRO A 331 24.12 0.87 28.30
N PHE A 332 24.95 0.47 27.34
CA PHE A 332 26.40 0.63 27.37
C PHE A 332 26.75 2.08 26.99
N GLU A 333 27.23 2.86 27.95
CA GLU A 333 27.90 4.14 27.74
C GLU A 333 29.24 3.87 27.04
N GLY A 334 29.38 4.34 25.80
CA GLY A 334 30.65 4.32 25.08
C GLY A 334 31.47 5.54 25.46
N ASP A 335 32.65 5.31 26.05
CA ASP A 335 33.69 6.32 26.17
C ASP A 335 34.82 6.03 25.17
N ALA A 336 35.30 7.10 24.54
CA ALA A 336 36.30 7.07 23.47
C ALA A 336 37.74 7.03 24.04
N PRO A 337 38.77 6.79 23.22
CA PRO A 337 39.98 6.07 23.64
C PRO A 337 41.05 6.98 24.25
N ASP A 338 41.83 6.44 25.17
CA ASP A 338 43.14 6.98 25.55
C ASP A 338 44.24 5.94 25.30
N GLY A 339 45.36 6.43 24.77
CA GLY A 339 46.50 5.63 24.33
C GLY A 339 47.44 5.24 25.46
N GLY A 340 48.42 4.40 25.13
CA GLY A 340 49.62 4.22 25.96
C GLY A 340 50.10 2.78 26.07
N ASP A 341 51.05 2.43 25.21
CA ASP A 341 52.24 1.60 25.40
C ASP A 341 52.35 0.62 26.59
N GLY A 342 52.79 -0.60 26.29
CA GLY A 342 53.43 -1.48 27.27
C GLY A 342 53.54 -2.94 26.85
N ALA A 343 54.62 -3.29 26.17
CA ALA A 343 55.04 -4.67 25.90
C ALA A 343 55.26 -5.48 27.18
N THR A 344 54.98 -6.80 27.17
CA THR A 344 55.98 -7.90 27.22
C THR A 344 55.32 -9.28 27.48
N ASP A 345 55.87 -10.28 26.78
CA ASP A 345 56.02 -11.70 27.13
C ASP A 345 54.80 -12.65 27.23
N GLY A 346 54.74 -13.59 26.27
CA GLY A 346 54.08 -14.90 26.45
C GLY A 346 55.07 -15.94 27.03
N PRO A 347 54.89 -17.26 26.81
CA PRO A 347 53.66 -18.04 26.60
C PRO A 347 53.55 -19.21 27.63
N GLY A 348 52.39 -19.88 27.73
CA GLY A 348 52.28 -21.09 28.58
C GLY A 348 50.93 -21.81 28.54
N LEU A 349 50.86 -22.85 27.72
CA LEU A 349 49.95 -24.01 27.86
C LEU A 349 50.82 -25.23 28.24
N PRO A 350 50.30 -26.40 28.66
CA PRO A 350 49.01 -26.80 29.28
C PRO A 350 49.33 -27.68 30.55
N PRO A 351 48.65 -28.78 30.97
CA PRO A 351 47.32 -29.38 30.68
C PRO A 351 46.53 -29.84 31.96
N GLU A 352 45.53 -30.71 31.74
CA GLU A 352 44.77 -31.53 32.71
C GLU A 352 43.49 -30.87 33.26
N GLY A 353 42.29 -31.43 33.19
CA GLY A 353 41.88 -32.82 33.11
C GLY A 353 41.10 -33.15 34.39
N THR A 354 39.76 -33.18 34.34
CA THR A 354 38.94 -33.97 35.28
C THR A 354 37.48 -34.06 34.80
N SER A 355 36.99 -35.29 34.80
CA SER A 355 35.66 -35.76 34.44
C SER A 355 34.67 -35.77 35.61
N PHE A 356 33.40 -36.08 35.27
CA PHE A 356 32.26 -36.56 36.08
C PHE A 356 31.46 -35.47 36.82
N SER A 357 30.12 -35.42 36.78
CA SER A 357 29.06 -36.37 36.36
C SER A 357 27.90 -35.63 35.67
#